data_AF-A0A1R3HDI2-F1
#
_entry.id   AF-A0A1R3HDI2-F1
#
_cell.length_a   1.000
_cell.length_b   1.000
_cell.length_c   1.000
_cell.angle_alpha   90.00
_cell.angle_beta   90.00
_cell.angle_gamma   90.00
#
_symmetry.space_group_name_H-M   'P 1'
#
loop_
_entity.id
_entity.type
_entity.pdbx_description
1 polymer ?
#
loop_
_entity_poly.entity_id
_entity_poly.type
_entity_poly.pdbx_seq_one_letter_code
_entity_poly.pdbx_strand_id
1 'polypeptide(L)'
;MALLRNNNTLPLFETSKASLRHRLLMSIALWIPRYERCSCKECEVFSGIFGNAFWHQNLSHTMHHWLNKQSTRILPMAAFPHLRKICNSGFIVDSKGNNSYLIHPKRMALSTLYISGGRSLLVTPETSFLANKYMKLHQPGFRHERVVVDGFGHSDLLIGEESSKEVFPHIISHIRLAEEGKNVVMISKGKSCSKAALEWAADPYQGYGGCETCGRTVCAMELIYHFLYL
;
A
#
# COMPACT_ATOMS: atom_id res chain seq x y z
N MET A 1 -7.65 0.14 -18.65
CA MET A 1 -6.78 1.29 -19.03
C MET A 1 -7.07 1.75 -20.47
N ALA A 2 -8.11 1.26 -21.17
CA ALA A 2 -8.37 1.73 -22.53
C ALA A 2 -8.91 3.15 -22.60
N LEU A 3 -9.41 3.72 -21.50
CA LEU A 3 -9.79 5.12 -21.45
C LEU A 3 -8.59 6.06 -21.73
N LEU A 4 -7.42 5.81 -21.14
CA LEU A 4 -6.25 6.68 -21.37
C LEU A 4 -5.40 6.24 -22.58
N ARG A 5 -5.59 5.02 -23.10
CA ARG A 5 -4.86 4.45 -24.25
C ARG A 5 -3.34 4.56 -24.06
N ASN A 6 -2.67 5.46 -24.79
CA ASN A 6 -1.21 5.66 -24.73
C ASN A 6 -0.81 6.73 -23.70
N ASN A 7 -1.77 7.46 -23.13
CA ASN A 7 -1.49 8.44 -22.10
C ASN A 7 -1.31 7.73 -20.76
N ASN A 8 -0.12 7.89 -20.20
CA ASN A 8 0.27 7.24 -18.95
C ASN A 8 0.16 8.18 -17.75
N THR A 9 -0.50 9.31 -17.92
CA THR A 9 -0.65 10.36 -16.91
C THR A 9 -2.06 10.92 -16.90
N LEU A 10 -2.51 11.40 -15.74
CA LEU A 10 -3.76 12.12 -15.56
C LEU A 10 -3.49 13.47 -14.89
N PRO A 11 -3.63 14.61 -15.60
CA PRO A 11 -3.55 15.92 -14.97
C PRO A 11 -4.77 16.15 -14.07
N LEU A 12 -4.54 16.56 -12.82
CA LEU A 12 -5.62 16.79 -11.84
C LEU A 12 -6.20 18.21 -11.90
N PHE A 13 -5.39 19.19 -12.31
CA PHE A 13 -5.87 20.55 -12.49
C PHE A 13 -6.64 20.65 -13.80
N GLU A 14 -7.73 21.42 -13.77
CA GLU A 14 -8.44 21.87 -14.97
C GLU A 14 -7.51 22.76 -15.79
N THR A 15 -6.67 22.12 -16.58
CA THR A 15 -5.87 22.76 -17.62
C THR A 15 -6.65 22.65 -18.92
N SER A 16 -6.57 23.68 -19.77
CA SER A 16 -7.18 23.69 -21.10
C SER A 16 -6.75 22.51 -22.00
N LYS A 17 -5.76 21.72 -21.57
CA LYS A 17 -5.20 20.55 -22.27
C LYS A 17 -5.86 19.21 -21.88
N ALA A 18 -6.82 19.17 -20.94
CA ALA A 18 -7.46 17.92 -20.53
C ALA A 18 -8.42 17.37 -21.62
N SER A 19 -8.02 16.26 -22.25
CA SER A 19 -8.88 15.56 -23.23
C SER A 19 -10.20 15.08 -22.60
N LEU A 20 -11.22 14.82 -23.44
CA LEU A 20 -12.52 14.29 -23.00
C LEU A 20 -12.39 13.02 -22.17
N ARG A 21 -11.41 12.16 -22.48
CA ARG A 21 -11.19 10.90 -21.76
C ARG A 21 -10.65 11.12 -20.34
N HIS A 22 -9.77 12.12 -20.15
CA HIS A 22 -9.32 12.49 -18.80
C HIS A 22 -10.49 13.02 -17.98
N ARG A 23 -11.34 13.89 -18.57
CA ARG A 23 -12.54 14.41 -17.89
C ARG A 23 -13.51 13.30 -17.51
N LEU A 24 -13.76 12.35 -18.41
CA LEU A 24 -14.60 11.19 -18.12
C LEU A 24 -14.02 10.36 -16.96
N LEU A 25 -12.72 10.06 -16.97
CA LEU A 25 -12.06 9.31 -15.90
C LEU A 25 -12.15 10.03 -14.55
N MET A 26 -11.90 11.35 -14.53
CA MET A 26 -12.06 12.15 -13.31
C MET A 26 -13.49 12.14 -12.80
N SER A 27 -14.47 12.29 -13.69
CA SER A 27 -15.88 12.19 -13.31
C SER A 27 -16.19 10.84 -12.67
N ILE A 28 -15.78 9.74 -13.29
CA ILE A 28 -15.99 8.40 -12.73
C ILE A 28 -15.33 8.28 -11.34
N ALA A 29 -14.09 8.77 -11.18
CA ALA A 29 -13.40 8.74 -9.89
C ALA A 29 -14.17 9.47 -8.77
N LEU A 30 -14.86 10.57 -9.08
CA LEU A 30 -15.66 11.32 -8.10
C LEU A 30 -16.86 10.51 -7.56
N TRP A 31 -17.38 9.56 -8.35
CA TRP A 31 -18.55 8.75 -8.00
C TRP A 31 -18.20 7.45 -7.27
N ILE A 32 -16.92 7.08 -7.17
CA ILE A 32 -16.51 5.86 -6.47
C ILE A 32 -16.82 5.99 -4.96
N PRO A 33 -17.58 5.04 -4.37
CA PRO A 33 -17.87 5.03 -2.94
C PRO A 33 -16.60 4.92 -2.09
N ARG A 34 -16.56 5.63 -0.97
CA ARG A 34 -15.40 5.65 -0.07
C ARG A 34 -15.75 6.13 1.33
N TYR A 35 -14.84 5.88 2.27
CA TYR A 35 -15.04 6.15 3.70
C TYR A 35 -15.05 7.64 4.05
N GLU A 36 -14.16 8.44 3.45
CA GLU A 36 -14.12 9.89 3.67
C GLU A 36 -14.32 10.67 2.37
N ARG A 37 -15.05 11.79 2.48
CA ARG A 37 -15.23 12.79 1.44
C ARG A 37 -14.57 14.11 1.86
N CYS A 38 -14.15 14.88 0.87
CA CYS A 38 -13.45 16.14 1.00
C CYS A 38 -14.05 17.17 0.04
N SER A 39 -13.99 18.44 0.41
CA SER A 39 -14.42 19.54 -0.47
C SER A 39 -13.41 19.85 -1.59
N CYS A 40 -12.17 19.36 -1.47
CA CYS A 40 -11.11 19.58 -2.46
C CYS A 40 -11.26 18.59 -3.63
N LYS A 41 -11.68 19.08 -4.80
CA LYS A 41 -11.90 18.25 -6.00
C LYS A 41 -10.71 17.35 -6.38
N GLU A 42 -9.49 17.86 -6.27
CA GLU A 42 -8.26 17.10 -6.56
C GLU A 42 -8.10 15.92 -5.59
N CYS A 43 -8.40 16.14 -4.30
CA CYS A 43 -8.42 15.08 -3.29
C CYS A 43 -9.50 14.04 -3.61
N GLU A 44 -10.67 14.48 -4.05
CA GLU A 44 -11.79 13.61 -4.42
C GLU A 44 -11.44 12.71 -5.60
N VAL A 45 -10.80 13.26 -6.64
CA VAL A 45 -10.36 12.50 -7.81
C VAL A 45 -9.23 11.55 -7.43
N PHE A 46 -8.23 12.03 -6.69
CA PHE A 46 -7.11 11.21 -6.21
C PHE A 46 -7.63 10.01 -5.40
N SER A 47 -8.50 10.27 -4.44
CA SER A 47 -9.09 9.24 -3.59
C SER A 47 -10.03 8.31 -4.34
N GLY A 48 -10.66 8.77 -5.42
CA GLY A 48 -11.42 7.89 -6.30
C GLY A 48 -10.54 6.91 -7.07
N ILE A 49 -9.35 7.33 -7.49
CA ILE A 49 -8.43 6.50 -8.29
C ILE A 49 -7.65 5.51 -7.43
N PHE A 50 -7.15 5.97 -6.27
CA PHE A 50 -6.26 5.18 -5.41
C PHE A 50 -6.95 4.70 -4.12
N GLY A 51 -8.20 5.08 -3.85
CA GLY A 51 -8.77 4.97 -2.51
C GLY A 51 -8.25 6.07 -1.57
N ASN A 52 -8.79 6.13 -0.35
CA ASN A 52 -8.24 6.92 0.76
C ASN A 52 -6.79 6.49 1.08
N ALA A 53 -5.81 7.09 0.41
CA ALA A 53 -4.40 6.80 0.68
C ALA A 53 -3.96 7.35 2.05
N PHE A 54 -4.64 8.39 2.54
CA PHE A 54 -4.46 8.99 3.84
C PHE A 54 -5.80 9.24 4.51
N TRP A 55 -5.78 9.46 5.82
CA TRP A 55 -6.96 9.86 6.58
C TRP A 55 -6.86 11.33 6.98
N HIS A 56 -7.90 12.11 6.73
CA HIS A 56 -7.85 13.57 6.91
C HIS A 56 -7.56 13.96 8.36
N GLN A 57 -8.03 13.17 9.32
CA GLN A 57 -7.76 13.39 10.75
C GLN A 57 -6.25 13.35 11.11
N ASN A 58 -5.43 12.66 10.31
CA ASN A 58 -4.00 12.50 10.57
C ASN A 58 -3.15 13.51 9.80
N LEU A 59 -3.76 14.38 8.98
CA LEU A 59 -3.06 15.38 8.19
C LEU A 59 -3.35 16.79 8.70
N SER A 60 -2.29 17.57 8.83
CA SER A 60 -2.43 19.00 9.02
C SER A 60 -3.07 19.65 7.79
N HIS A 61 -3.79 20.75 8.01
CA HIS A 61 -4.44 21.49 6.92
C HIS A 61 -3.42 21.98 5.87
N THR A 62 -2.22 22.37 6.30
CA THR A 62 -1.15 22.82 5.41
C THR A 62 -0.61 21.68 4.54
N MET A 63 -0.42 20.49 5.12
CA MET A 63 -0.01 19.29 4.37
C MET A 63 -1.08 18.88 3.36
N HIS A 64 -2.35 18.83 3.79
CA HIS A 64 -3.47 18.51 2.89
C HIS A 64 -3.57 19.51 1.73
N HIS A 65 -3.43 20.81 2.00
CA HIS A 65 -3.39 21.82 0.95
C HIS A 65 -2.20 21.63 0.00
N TRP A 66 -1.00 21.42 0.53
CA TRP A 66 0.21 21.24 -0.27
C TRP A 66 0.12 20.01 -1.19
N LEU A 67 -0.35 18.87 -0.67
CA LEU A 67 -0.53 17.64 -1.45
C LEU A 67 -1.43 17.90 -2.66
N ASN A 68 -2.62 18.44 -2.42
CA ASN A 68 -3.65 18.55 -3.43
C ASN A 68 -3.46 19.74 -4.38
N LYS A 69 -2.82 20.83 -3.94
CA LYS A 69 -2.66 22.05 -4.73
C LYS A 69 -1.26 22.23 -5.33
N GLN A 70 -0.25 21.55 -4.81
CA GLN A 70 1.15 21.77 -5.22
C GLN A 70 1.85 20.49 -5.66
N SER A 71 1.82 19.45 -4.85
CA SER A 71 2.56 18.20 -5.10
C SER A 71 1.92 17.36 -6.21
N THR A 72 0.61 17.13 -6.12
CA THR A 72 -0.08 16.17 -6.98
C THR A 72 -0.72 16.87 -8.18
N ARG A 73 0.11 17.34 -9.12
CA ARG A 73 -0.40 17.95 -10.37
C ARG A 73 -0.77 16.96 -11.46
N ILE A 74 -0.03 15.85 -11.50
CA ILE A 74 -0.15 14.81 -12.52
C ILE A 74 -0.07 13.46 -11.83
N LEU A 75 -1.05 12.60 -12.06
CA LEU A 75 -1.06 11.24 -11.53
C LEU A 75 -0.41 10.28 -12.51
N PRO A 76 0.54 9.45 -12.06
CA PRO A 76 1.09 8.38 -12.87
C PRO A 76 0.06 7.26 -13.00
N MET A 77 -0.35 6.97 -14.24
CA MET A 77 -1.32 5.92 -14.56
C MET A 77 -0.64 4.68 -15.17
N ALA A 78 0.64 4.77 -15.52
CA ALA A 78 1.40 3.73 -16.21
C ALA A 78 1.47 2.39 -15.45
N ALA A 79 1.42 2.44 -14.10
CA ALA A 79 1.61 1.26 -13.26
C ALA A 79 0.35 0.40 -13.13
N PHE A 80 -0.83 0.94 -13.40
CA PHE A 80 -2.11 0.24 -13.19
C PHE A 80 -2.26 -1.08 -13.96
N PRO A 81 -1.82 -1.21 -15.23
CA PRO A 81 -1.87 -2.50 -15.92
C PRO A 81 -1.07 -3.59 -15.22
N HIS A 82 0.08 -3.25 -14.62
CA HIS A 82 0.89 -4.21 -13.89
C HIS A 82 0.34 -4.48 -12.49
N LEU A 83 -0.14 -3.45 -11.79
CA LEU A 83 -0.87 -3.63 -10.53
C LEU A 83 -2.07 -4.57 -10.69
N ARG A 84 -2.83 -4.45 -11.79
CA ARG A 84 -3.92 -5.38 -12.09
C ARG A 84 -3.45 -6.83 -12.21
N LYS A 85 -2.29 -7.08 -12.84
CA LYS A 85 -1.73 -8.43 -12.92
C LYS A 85 -1.36 -8.96 -11.54
N ILE A 86 -0.73 -8.14 -10.71
CA ILE A 86 -0.38 -8.49 -9.32
C ILE A 86 -1.64 -8.83 -8.52
N CYS A 87 -2.68 -7.99 -8.58
CA CYS A 87 -3.95 -8.24 -7.89
C CYS A 87 -4.63 -9.52 -8.38
N ASN A 88 -4.68 -9.75 -9.69
CA ASN A 88 -5.30 -10.95 -10.26
C ASN A 88 -4.51 -12.23 -9.93
N SER A 89 -3.19 -12.15 -9.80
CA SER A 89 -2.35 -13.29 -9.42
C SER A 89 -2.39 -13.57 -7.91
N GLY A 90 -2.72 -12.58 -7.09
CA GLY A 90 -2.69 -12.70 -5.62
C GLY A 90 -1.28 -12.66 -5.01
N PHE A 91 -0.24 -12.43 -5.83
CA PHE A 91 1.16 -12.29 -5.40
C PHE A 91 1.95 -11.46 -6.42
N ILE A 92 3.15 -11.02 -6.03
CA ILE A 92 4.00 -10.18 -6.89
C ILE A 92 4.52 -10.96 -8.11
N VAL A 93 4.27 -10.42 -9.31
CA VAL A 93 4.66 -10.99 -10.61
C VAL A 93 5.40 -9.95 -11.45
N ASP A 94 6.18 -10.40 -12.43
CA ASP A 94 6.85 -9.49 -13.37
C ASP A 94 5.87 -8.82 -14.36
N SER A 95 6.38 -7.97 -15.25
CA SER A 95 5.57 -7.24 -16.23
C SER A 95 4.85 -8.15 -17.24
N LYS A 96 5.32 -9.39 -17.42
CA LYS A 96 4.69 -10.43 -18.25
C LYS A 96 3.68 -11.27 -17.46
N GLY A 97 3.69 -11.18 -16.13
CA GLY A 97 2.81 -11.94 -15.23
C GLY A 97 3.46 -13.22 -14.69
N ASN A 98 4.77 -13.42 -14.86
CA ASN A 98 5.45 -14.61 -14.35
C ASN A 98 5.88 -14.45 -12.89
N ASN A 99 5.95 -15.57 -12.17
CA ASN A 99 6.54 -15.63 -10.82
C ASN A 99 8.08 -15.55 -10.90
N SER A 100 8.60 -14.34 -11.06
CA SER A 100 10.03 -14.10 -11.25
C SER A 100 10.75 -13.63 -9.98
N TYR A 101 10.00 -13.21 -8.95
CA TYR A 101 10.57 -12.62 -7.73
C TYR A 101 10.61 -13.61 -6.55
N LEU A 102 9.49 -14.26 -6.24
CA LEU A 102 9.36 -15.11 -5.05
C LEU A 102 10.10 -16.45 -5.15
N ILE A 103 10.59 -16.82 -6.34
CA ILE A 103 11.47 -17.99 -6.52
C ILE A 103 12.95 -17.69 -6.17
N HIS A 104 13.28 -16.42 -5.87
CA HIS A 104 14.63 -16.00 -5.53
C HIS A 104 14.75 -15.24 -4.18
N PRO A 105 14.26 -15.79 -3.06
CA PRO A 105 14.32 -15.11 -1.76
C PRO A 105 15.73 -14.74 -1.30
N LYS A 106 16.73 -15.56 -1.66
CA LYS A 106 18.17 -15.31 -1.43
C LYS A 106 18.69 -13.95 -1.95
N ARG A 107 17.98 -13.32 -2.91
CA ARG A 107 18.35 -11.98 -3.42
C ARG A 107 17.93 -10.85 -2.49
N MET A 108 17.13 -11.15 -1.47
CA MET A 108 16.75 -10.22 -0.39
C MET A 108 17.40 -10.63 0.94
N ALA A 109 18.70 -10.92 0.89
CA ALA A 109 19.51 -11.25 2.06
C ALA A 109 19.90 -9.98 2.85
N LEU A 110 18.89 -9.30 3.42
CA LEU A 110 19.06 -8.13 4.28
C LEU A 110 18.02 -8.13 5.41
N SER A 111 18.33 -7.44 6.50
CA SER A 111 17.32 -7.16 7.54
C SER A 111 16.24 -6.24 6.99
N THR A 112 15.00 -6.47 7.41
CA THR A 112 13.85 -5.68 6.94
C THR A 112 12.93 -5.32 8.09
N LEU A 113 12.42 -4.09 8.05
CA LEU A 113 11.32 -3.63 8.89
C LEU A 113 10.10 -3.35 8.00
N TYR A 114 8.97 -3.99 8.30
CA TYR A 114 7.70 -3.73 7.65
C TYR A 114 6.84 -2.83 8.54
N ILE A 115 6.47 -1.65 8.05
CA ILE A 115 5.55 -0.74 8.77
C ILE A 115 4.29 -0.59 7.93
N SER A 116 3.13 -0.83 8.54
CA SER A 116 1.82 -0.60 7.92
C SER A 116 0.92 0.22 8.84
N GLY A 117 0.01 1.01 8.27
CA GLY A 117 -1.07 1.62 9.03
C GLY A 117 -2.12 0.58 9.44
N GLY A 118 -2.76 0.79 10.59
CA GLY A 118 -3.84 -0.06 11.08
C GLY A 118 -5.15 0.11 10.31
N ARG A 119 -5.35 1.25 9.65
CA ARG A 119 -6.55 1.52 8.85
C ARG A 119 -6.37 1.00 7.42
N SER A 120 -6.99 -0.15 7.16
CA SER A 120 -6.89 -0.90 5.90
C SER A 120 -7.63 -0.25 4.73
N LEU A 121 -6.91 0.03 3.64
CA LEU A 121 -7.53 0.26 2.32
C LEU A 121 -6.61 -0.12 1.16
N LEU A 122 -5.41 0.46 1.12
CA LEU A 122 -4.43 0.21 0.05
C LEU A 122 -3.46 -0.90 0.40
N VAL A 123 -2.68 -0.68 1.45
CA VAL A 123 -1.77 -1.67 2.05
C VAL A 123 -2.34 -1.98 3.42
N THR A 124 -2.61 -3.26 3.68
CA THR A 124 -3.25 -3.71 4.91
C THR A 124 -2.21 -4.28 5.88
N PRO A 125 -2.53 -4.36 7.19
CA PRO A 125 -1.73 -5.12 8.13
C PRO A 125 -1.46 -6.55 7.63
N GLU A 126 -2.44 -7.21 7.02
CA GLU A 126 -2.27 -8.57 6.49
C GLU A 126 -1.18 -8.65 5.42
N THR A 127 -1.13 -7.70 4.48
CA THR A 127 -0.09 -7.71 3.43
C THR A 127 1.32 -7.56 4.01
N SER A 128 1.52 -6.72 5.03
CA SER A 128 2.81 -6.57 5.71
C SER A 128 3.16 -7.80 6.56
N PHE A 129 2.15 -8.47 7.13
CA PHE A 129 2.31 -9.74 7.84
C PHE A 129 2.81 -10.85 6.91
N LEU A 130 2.16 -11.04 5.77
CA LEU A 130 2.55 -12.06 4.78
C LEU A 130 3.98 -11.83 4.26
N ALA A 131 4.36 -10.58 3.98
CA ALA A 131 5.71 -10.24 3.56
C ALA A 131 6.76 -10.51 4.66
N ASN A 132 6.47 -10.12 5.91
CA ASN A 132 7.35 -10.42 7.05
C ASN A 132 7.54 -11.91 7.25
N LYS A 133 6.45 -12.68 7.17
CA LYS A 133 6.46 -14.14 7.32
C LYS A 133 7.27 -14.82 6.24
N TYR A 134 7.09 -14.40 4.99
CA TYR A 134 7.86 -14.91 3.86
C TYR A 134 9.37 -14.71 4.08
N MET A 135 9.79 -13.52 4.53
CA MET A 135 11.21 -13.27 4.78
C MET A 135 11.75 -14.03 5.98
N LYS A 136 11.02 -14.11 7.10
CA LYS A 136 11.41 -14.95 8.24
C LYS A 136 11.62 -16.41 7.86
N LEU A 137 10.76 -16.95 6.99
CA LEU A 137 10.87 -18.33 6.52
C LEU A 137 12.11 -18.53 5.64
N HIS A 138 12.36 -17.62 4.70
CA HIS A 138 13.39 -17.83 3.68
C HIS A 138 14.75 -17.19 3.97
N GLN A 139 14.83 -16.24 4.89
CA GLN A 139 16.04 -15.51 5.28
C GLN A 139 16.19 -15.45 6.81
N PRO A 140 16.12 -16.59 7.54
CA PRO A 140 16.06 -16.59 9.00
C PRO A 140 17.32 -16.02 9.68
N GLY A 141 18.45 -15.91 8.96
CA GLY A 141 19.70 -15.33 9.48
C GLY A 141 19.67 -13.80 9.59
N PHE A 142 18.64 -13.15 9.05
CA PHE A 142 18.47 -11.70 9.12
C PHE A 142 17.33 -11.33 10.08
N ARG A 143 17.42 -10.11 10.61
CA ARG A 143 16.37 -9.55 11.46
C ARG A 143 15.22 -9.03 10.61
N HIS A 144 14.05 -9.65 10.78
CA HIS A 144 12.82 -9.29 10.07
C HIS A 144 11.74 -8.87 11.07
N GLU A 145 11.42 -7.59 11.11
CA GLU A 145 10.49 -7.00 12.07
C GLU A 145 9.24 -6.43 11.39
N ARG A 146 8.19 -6.26 12.18
CA ARG A 146 6.94 -5.68 11.71
C ARG A 146 6.32 -4.82 12.78
N VAL A 147 5.79 -3.66 12.36
CA VAL A 147 5.05 -2.72 13.18
C VAL A 147 3.74 -2.36 12.45
N VAL A 148 2.63 -2.34 13.20
CA VAL A 148 1.36 -1.79 12.72
C VAL A 148 1.06 -0.56 13.57
N VAL A 149 0.86 0.59 12.93
CA VAL A 149 0.60 1.85 13.61
C VAL A 149 -0.91 2.10 13.59
N ASP A 150 -1.56 1.98 14.76
CA ASP A 150 -3.00 2.16 14.90
C ASP A 150 -3.43 3.57 14.47
N GLY A 151 -4.63 3.68 13.90
CA GLY A 151 -5.19 4.95 13.44
C GLY A 151 -4.59 5.50 12.14
N PHE A 152 -3.44 4.99 11.69
CA PHE A 152 -2.76 5.45 10.48
C PHE A 152 -3.24 4.70 9.23
N GLY A 153 -3.31 5.42 8.11
CA GLY A 153 -3.48 4.90 6.75
C GLY A 153 -2.14 4.63 6.06
N HIS A 154 -2.18 4.41 4.74
CA HIS A 154 -0.98 4.05 3.97
C HIS A 154 0.05 5.19 3.90
N SER A 155 -0.36 6.36 3.42
CA SER A 155 0.51 7.52 3.27
C SER A 155 0.76 8.23 4.59
N ASP A 156 -0.19 8.16 5.55
CA ASP A 156 -0.06 8.75 6.89
C ASP A 156 1.26 8.36 7.56
N LEU A 157 1.76 7.15 7.27
CA LEU A 157 3.03 6.66 7.77
C LEU A 157 4.20 7.62 7.50
N LEU A 158 4.15 8.40 6.42
CA LEU A 158 5.21 9.34 6.04
C LEU A 158 4.78 10.80 6.08
N ILE A 159 3.50 11.10 5.83
CA ILE A 159 2.99 12.48 5.72
C ILE A 159 2.07 12.89 6.87
N GLY A 160 1.73 11.96 7.78
CA GLY A 160 0.89 12.23 8.93
C GLY A 160 1.55 13.24 9.88
N GLU A 161 0.74 14.10 10.48
CA GLU A 161 1.19 15.13 11.43
C GLU A 161 1.96 14.51 12.61
N GLU A 162 1.48 13.36 13.09
CA GLU A 162 2.09 12.61 14.20
C GLU A 162 3.08 11.53 13.74
N SER A 163 3.35 11.41 12.43
CA SER A 163 4.28 10.39 11.89
C SER A 163 5.70 10.51 12.48
N SER A 164 6.15 11.74 12.73
CA SER A 164 7.45 12.01 13.33
C SER A 164 7.60 11.41 14.75
N LYS A 165 6.47 11.22 15.47
CA LYS A 165 6.44 10.66 16.81
C LYS A 165 6.12 9.15 16.79
N GLU A 166 5.19 8.73 15.95
CA GLU A 166 4.64 7.36 15.97
C GLU A 166 5.32 6.40 14.98
N VAL A 167 5.95 6.91 13.92
CA VAL A 167 6.49 6.06 12.83
C VAL A 167 8.00 6.19 12.72
N PHE A 168 8.51 7.41 12.71
CA PHE A 168 9.93 7.68 12.42
C PHE A 168 10.89 7.08 13.47
N PRO A 169 10.55 6.99 14.77
CA PRO A 169 11.40 6.30 15.74
C PRO A 169 11.67 4.83 15.38
N HIS A 170 10.68 4.13 14.79
CA HIS A 170 10.88 2.76 14.32
C HIS A 170 11.86 2.68 13.15
N ILE A 171 11.78 3.62 12.20
CA ILE A 171 12.69 3.71 11.05
C ILE A 171 14.12 3.99 11.55
N ILE A 172 14.30 4.98 12.42
CA ILE A 172 15.61 5.36 12.96
C ILE A 172 16.21 4.22 13.77
N SER A 173 15.41 3.55 14.60
CA SER A 173 15.85 2.37 15.36
C SER A 173 16.36 1.26 14.44
N HIS A 174 15.64 0.97 13.34
CA HIS A 174 16.07 -0.03 12.37
C HIS A 174 17.38 0.34 11.66
N ILE A 175 17.51 1.60 11.21
CA ILE A 175 18.74 2.10 10.57
C ILE A 175 19.93 1.99 11.54
N ARG A 176 19.76 2.45 12.79
CA ARG A 176 20.82 2.37 13.80
C ARG A 176 21.28 0.94 14.06
N LEU A 177 20.34 0.01 14.20
CA LEU A 177 20.66 -1.40 14.40
C LEU A 177 21.37 -2.01 13.19
N ALA A 178 21.10 -1.47 12.00
CA ALA A 178 21.80 -1.85 10.79
C ALA A 178 23.24 -1.35 10.72
N GLU A 179 23.48 -0.10 11.10
CA GLU A 179 24.81 0.49 11.18
C GLU A 179 25.68 -0.18 12.24
N GLU A 180 25.09 -0.59 13.37
CA GLU A 180 25.78 -1.29 14.46
C GLU A 180 26.08 -2.78 14.15
N GLY A 181 25.71 -3.28 12.95
CA GLY A 181 25.93 -4.68 12.57
C GLY A 181 25.04 -5.69 13.30
N LYS A 182 24.04 -5.22 14.05
CA LYS A 182 23.10 -6.05 14.84
C LYS A 182 21.94 -6.61 14.02
N ASN A 183 22.15 -6.73 12.71
CA ASN A 183 21.19 -7.21 11.72
C ASN A 183 21.17 -8.72 11.53
N VAL A 184 22.23 -9.39 11.97
CA VAL A 184 22.35 -10.85 11.83
C VAL A 184 21.87 -11.49 13.12
N VAL A 185 20.87 -12.36 12.99
CA VAL A 185 20.41 -13.19 14.11
C VAL A 185 21.35 -14.39 14.19
N MET A 186 22.04 -14.56 15.32
CA MET A 186 22.85 -15.75 15.60
C MET A 186 21.94 -16.99 15.65
N ILE A 187 21.77 -17.68 14.53
CA ILE A 187 21.16 -19.01 14.53
C ILE A 187 22.22 -19.98 15.04
N SER A 188 22.09 -20.42 16.30
CA SER A 188 22.94 -21.49 16.83
C SER A 188 22.80 -22.73 15.94
N LYS A 189 23.88 -23.15 15.27
CA LYS A 189 23.99 -24.45 14.58
C LYS A 189 23.73 -25.55 15.61
N GLY A 190 22.51 -26.07 15.68
CA GLY A 190 22.20 -27.16 16.62
C GLY A 190 20.73 -27.47 16.87
N LYS A 191 19.79 -26.58 16.54
CA LYS A 191 18.36 -26.94 16.59
C LYS A 191 17.88 -27.20 15.17
N SER A 192 17.70 -28.48 14.83
CA SER A 192 16.81 -28.89 13.74
C SER A 192 15.57 -28.02 13.81
N CYS A 193 15.12 -27.46 12.69
CA CYS A 193 13.89 -26.67 12.56
C CYS A 193 12.79 -27.32 13.40
N SER A 194 12.63 -26.87 14.64
CA SER A 194 11.79 -27.55 15.62
C SER A 194 10.37 -27.31 15.17
N LYS A 195 9.49 -28.28 15.38
CA LYS A 195 8.06 -28.25 15.06
C LYS A 195 7.34 -26.92 15.41
N ALA A 196 7.88 -26.13 16.35
CA ALA A 196 7.45 -24.76 16.69
C ALA A 196 7.66 -23.70 15.56
N ALA A 197 8.62 -23.87 14.65
CA ALA A 197 8.79 -23.01 13.47
C ALA A 197 7.72 -23.26 12.38
N LEU A 198 6.98 -24.36 12.52
CA LEU A 198 5.85 -24.73 11.66
C LEU A 198 4.49 -24.35 12.26
N GLU A 199 4.42 -23.91 13.52
CA GLU A 199 3.21 -23.30 14.06
C GLU A 199 3.07 -21.90 13.48
N TRP A 200 2.22 -21.78 12.47
CA TRP A 200 1.82 -20.50 11.89
C TRP A 200 1.05 -19.71 12.96
N ALA A 201 1.76 -18.97 13.79
CA ALA A 201 1.12 -18.00 14.69
C ALA A 201 0.22 -17.09 13.85
N ALA A 202 -1.03 -16.95 14.30
CA ALA A 202 -1.98 -16.01 13.72
C ALA A 202 -1.41 -14.58 13.79
N ASP A 203 -1.85 -13.69 12.90
CA ASP A 203 -1.43 -12.28 12.98
C ASP A 203 -1.86 -11.71 14.34
N PRO A 204 -0.95 -11.23 15.21
CA PRO A 204 -1.35 -10.63 16.49
C PRO A 204 -2.22 -9.37 16.31
N TYR A 205 -2.31 -8.83 15.09
CA TYR A 205 -3.20 -7.73 14.72
C TYR A 205 -4.51 -8.19 14.06
N GLN A 206 -4.86 -9.48 14.17
CA GLN A 206 -6.13 -10.04 13.68
C GLN A 206 -7.30 -9.36 14.41
N GLY A 207 -8.05 -8.52 13.70
CA GLY A 207 -9.12 -7.67 14.26
C GLY A 207 -9.07 -6.20 13.78
N TYR A 208 -7.93 -5.76 13.24
CA TYR A 208 -7.81 -4.48 12.57
C TYR A 208 -8.48 -4.52 11.18
N GLY A 209 -9.76 -4.13 11.12
CA GLY A 209 -10.54 -4.05 9.87
C GLY A 209 -11.87 -4.81 9.88
N GLY A 210 -12.64 -4.73 10.97
CA GLY A 210 -13.99 -5.31 11.04
C GLY A 210 -14.89 -4.81 9.90
N CYS A 211 -15.42 -5.76 9.11
CA CYS A 211 -16.33 -5.56 7.99
C CYS A 211 -17.78 -5.76 8.43
N GLU A 212 -18.61 -4.72 8.31
CA GLU A 212 -20.07 -4.84 8.30
C GLU A 212 -20.64 -4.28 6.99
N THR A 213 -20.22 -4.77 5.82
CA THR A 213 -21.04 -4.73 4.58
C THR A 213 -20.38 -5.54 3.46
N CYS A 214 -20.15 -6.84 3.68
CA CYS A 214 -19.58 -7.70 2.62
C CYS A 214 -20.61 -8.08 1.53
N GLY A 215 -21.92 -7.88 1.76
CA GLY A 215 -22.97 -8.42 0.89
C GLY A 215 -23.52 -7.51 -0.23
N ARG A 216 -23.30 -6.18 -0.17
CA ARG A 216 -23.90 -5.24 -1.16
C ARG A 216 -22.90 -4.53 -2.07
N THR A 217 -21.62 -4.53 -1.73
CA THR A 217 -20.56 -3.80 -2.46
C THR A 217 -20.02 -4.57 -3.67
N VAL A 218 -20.23 -5.89 -3.72
CA VAL A 218 -19.70 -6.77 -4.77
C VAL A 218 -20.34 -6.47 -6.15
N CYS A 219 -21.64 -6.18 -6.20
CA CYS A 219 -22.31 -5.85 -7.48
C CYS A 219 -21.94 -4.48 -8.04
N ALA A 220 -21.63 -3.49 -7.20
CA ALA A 220 -21.22 -2.16 -7.67
C ALA A 220 -19.77 -2.15 -8.17
N MET A 221 -18.89 -2.96 -7.55
CA MET A 221 -17.51 -3.13 -7.99
C MET A 221 -17.43 -3.80 -9.37
N GLU A 222 -18.25 -4.81 -9.67
CA GLU A 222 -18.24 -5.49 -10.97
C GLU A 222 -18.61 -4.58 -12.15
N LEU A 223 -19.62 -3.73 -11.98
CA LEU A 223 -20.04 -2.77 -13.02
C LEU A 223 -18.98 -1.70 -13.29
N ILE A 224 -18.25 -1.28 -12.25
CA ILE A 224 -17.14 -0.32 -12.36
C ILE A 224 -15.88 -0.99 -12.92
N TYR A 225 -15.62 -2.27 -12.57
CA TYR A 225 -14.53 -3.07 -13.13
C TYR A 225 -14.67 -3.20 -14.66
N HIS A 226 -15.89 -3.36 -15.15
CA HIS A 226 -16.13 -3.48 -16.59
C HIS A 226 -15.99 -2.14 -17.35
N PHE A 227 -16.35 -1.01 -16.74
CA PHE A 227 -16.35 0.31 -17.42
C PHE A 227 -15.02 1.09 -17.31
N LEU A 228 -14.22 0.89 -16.26
CA LEU A 228 -12.91 1.55 -16.09
C LEU A 228 -11.72 0.72 -16.63
N TYR A 229 -11.88 -0.61 -16.72
CA TYR A 229 -10.76 -1.52 -17.01
C TYR A 229 -10.85 -2.29 -18.33
N LEU A 230 -11.91 -2.14 -19.12
CA LEU A 230 -11.78 -2.31 -20.56
C LEU A 230 -10.91 -1.20 -21.16
#